data_AF-A0A925K0N2-F1
#
_entry.id   AF-A0A925K0N2-F1
#
_cell.length_a   1.000
_cell.length_b   1.000
_cell.length_c   1.000
_cell.angle_alpha   90.00
_cell.angle_beta   90.00
_cell.angle_gamma   90.00
#
_symmetry.space_group_name_H-M   'P 1'
#
loop_
_entity.id
_entity.type
_entity.pdbx_description
1 polymer ?
#
loop_
_entity_poly.entity_id
_entity_poly.type
_entity_poly.pdbx_seq_one_letter_code
_entity_poly.pdbx_strand_id
1 'polypeptide(L)'
;MDALETMQDRITRALMSSGLEESKAKEAAFHMADWKEDADTWVGIWADSNELNDEQLARNIYKFLAHVPNHLAAAKKLVGLGPIEDIFKIGVLEEDEDS
;
A
#
# COMPACT_ATOMS: atom_id res chain seq x y z
N MET A 1 -7.65 7.51 20.78
CA MET A 1 -7.55 6.56 19.67
C MET A 1 -6.94 7.34 18.53
N ASP A 2 -5.82 6.84 18.02
CA ASP A 2 -5.09 7.49 16.94
C ASP A 2 -5.93 7.50 15.64
N ALA A 3 -5.65 8.43 14.71
CA ALA A 3 -6.38 8.54 13.46
C ALA A 3 -6.19 7.28 12.58
N LEU A 4 -5.01 6.66 12.66
CA LEU A 4 -4.71 5.40 11.97
C LEU A 4 -5.53 4.24 12.54
N GLU A 5 -5.53 4.08 13.86
CA GLU A 5 -6.34 3.07 14.57
C GLU A 5 -7.83 3.22 14.22
N THR A 6 -8.33 4.46 14.24
CA THR A 6 -9.73 4.76 13.89
C THR A 6 -10.07 4.33 12.46
N MET A 7 -9.13 4.50 11.54
CA MET A 7 -9.31 4.10 10.14
C MET A 7 -9.25 2.57 9.99
N GLN A 8 -8.30 1.90 10.62
CA GLN A 8 -8.21 0.44 10.62
C GLN A 8 -9.50 -0.20 11.15
N ASP A 9 -10.01 0.28 12.28
CA ASP A 9 -11.29 -0.18 12.85
C ASP A 9 -12.48 0.03 11.90
N ARG A 10 -12.48 1.11 11.13
CA ARG A 10 -13.52 1.39 10.13
C ARG A 10 -13.40 0.45 8.94
N ILE A 11 -12.18 0.19 8.45
CA ILE A 11 -11.93 -0.74 7.34
C ILE A 11 -12.29 -2.17 7.76
N THR A 12 -11.89 -2.62 8.95
CA THR A 12 -12.24 -3.94 9.48
C THR A 12 -13.75 -4.14 9.49
N ARG A 13 -14.52 -3.19 10.05
CA ARG A 13 -15.99 -3.28 10.06
C ARG A 13 -16.59 -3.32 8.66
N ALA A 14 -16.05 -2.53 7.72
CA ALA A 14 -16.53 -2.54 6.34
C ALA A 14 -16.30 -3.91 5.67
N LEU A 15 -15.11 -4.49 5.81
CA LEU A 15 -14.79 -5.80 5.22
C LEU A 15 -15.58 -6.95 5.88
N MET A 16 -15.78 -6.89 7.20
CA MET A 16 -16.67 -7.85 7.88
C MET A 16 -18.11 -7.75 7.37
N SER A 17 -18.60 -6.53 7.12
CA SER A 17 -19.95 -6.33 6.56
C SER A 17 -20.12 -6.88 5.15
N SER A 18 -19.03 -7.03 4.38
CA SER A 18 -19.01 -7.71 3.09
C SER A 18 -18.82 -9.24 3.18
N GLY A 19 -18.78 -9.79 4.39
CA GLY A 19 -18.67 -11.24 4.62
C GLY A 19 -17.25 -11.76 4.80
N LEU A 20 -16.23 -10.89 4.94
CA LEU A 20 -14.88 -11.32 5.27
C LEU A 20 -14.80 -11.71 6.74
N GLU A 21 -14.07 -12.80 7.03
CA GLU A 21 -13.84 -13.24 8.41
C GLU A 21 -12.99 -12.19 9.18
N GLU A 22 -13.25 -12.05 10.48
CA GLU A 22 -12.70 -10.96 11.32
C GLU A 22 -11.17 -10.91 11.31
N SER A 23 -10.48 -12.04 11.44
CA SER A 23 -9.01 -12.07 11.44
C SER A 23 -8.44 -11.56 10.12
N LYS A 24 -8.98 -12.03 8.98
CA LYS A 24 -8.59 -11.52 7.66
C LYS A 24 -8.94 -10.05 7.46
N ALA A 25 -10.08 -9.60 7.98
CA ALA A 25 -10.51 -8.20 7.90
C ALA A 25 -9.59 -7.26 8.71
N LYS A 26 -9.09 -7.71 9.86
CA LYS A 26 -8.09 -6.97 10.65
C LYS A 26 -6.74 -6.90 9.95
N GLU A 27 -6.25 -8.03 9.44
CA GLU A 27 -4.99 -8.06 8.67
C GLU A 27 -5.07 -7.19 7.41
N ALA A 28 -6.17 -7.28 6.65
CA ALA A 28 -6.38 -6.43 5.48
C ALA A 28 -6.45 -4.95 5.86
N ALA A 29 -7.11 -4.61 6.98
CA ALA A 29 -7.18 -3.23 7.47
C ALA A 29 -5.81 -2.67 7.85
N PHE A 30 -4.97 -3.46 8.52
CA PHE A 30 -3.58 -3.09 8.80
C PHE A 30 -2.84 -2.76 7.50
N HIS A 31 -2.82 -3.69 6.54
CA HIS A 31 -2.12 -3.48 5.28
C HIS A 31 -2.69 -2.32 4.45
N MET A 32 -3.99 -2.04 4.54
CA MET A 32 -4.61 -0.90 3.84
C MET A 32 -4.27 0.46 4.44
N ALA A 33 -3.75 0.53 5.66
CA ALA A 33 -3.57 1.79 6.39
C ALA A 33 -2.12 2.10 6.79
N ASP A 34 -1.27 1.08 6.94
CA ASP A 34 0.10 1.21 7.48
C ASP A 34 1.05 2.07 6.62
N TRP A 35 0.68 2.37 5.38
CA TRP A 35 1.43 3.24 4.45
C TRP A 35 0.90 4.68 4.41
N LYS A 36 0.17 5.13 5.43
CA LYS A 36 -0.37 6.50 5.52
C LYS A 36 0.74 7.56 5.38
N GLU A 37 1.85 7.39 6.08
CA GLU A 37 2.97 8.36 6.03
C GLU A 37 3.62 8.43 4.64
N ASP A 38 3.68 7.30 3.94
CA ASP A 38 4.14 7.24 2.55
C ASP A 38 3.18 8.03 1.64
N ALA A 39 1.87 7.88 1.82
CA ALA A 39 0.86 8.65 1.09
C ALA A 39 0.94 10.16 1.38
N ASP A 40 1.07 10.53 2.66
CA ASP A 40 1.21 11.94 3.07
C ASP A 40 2.46 12.58 2.44
N THR A 41 3.56 11.82 2.39
CA THR A 41 4.81 12.26 1.74
C THR A 41 4.58 12.61 0.27
N TRP A 42 3.88 11.74 -0.47
CA TRP A 42 3.57 12.01 -1.87
C TRP A 42 2.62 13.17 -2.09
N VAL A 43 1.59 13.29 -1.24
CA VAL A 43 0.70 14.46 -1.27
C VAL A 43 1.49 15.75 -1.05
N GLY A 44 2.45 15.74 -0.12
CA GLY A 44 3.37 16.86 0.10
C GLY A 44 4.23 17.18 -1.13
N ILE A 45 4.86 16.16 -1.72
CA ILE A 45 5.69 16.31 -2.94
C ILE A 45 4.87 16.89 -4.10
N TRP A 46 3.62 16.46 -4.29
CA TRP A 46 2.76 17.00 -5.35
C TRP A 46 2.28 18.42 -5.08
N ALA A 47 2.10 18.78 -3.80
CA ALA A 47 1.70 20.13 -3.42
C ALA A 47 2.83 21.15 -3.60
N ASP A 48 4.07 20.77 -3.31
CA ASP A 48 5.24 21.63 -3.49
C ASP A 48 6.50 20.83 -3.88
N SER A 49 6.70 20.68 -5.18
CA SER A 49 7.85 19.95 -5.73
C SER A 49 9.12 20.78 -5.82
N ASN A 50 9.07 22.11 -5.61
CA ASN A 50 10.22 23.00 -5.86
C ASN A 50 11.27 22.93 -4.75
N GLU A 51 10.91 22.36 -3.58
CA GLU A 51 11.81 22.23 -2.43
C GLU A 51 12.60 20.91 -2.42
N LEU A 52 12.28 19.95 -3.30
CA LEU A 52 12.98 18.67 -3.40
C LEU A 52 14.03 18.71 -4.50
N ASN A 53 15.25 18.32 -4.15
CA ASN A 53 16.24 17.96 -5.16
C ASN A 53 16.02 16.53 -5.68
N ASP A 54 16.64 16.21 -6.81
CA ASP A 54 16.49 14.91 -7.49
C ASP A 54 16.86 13.72 -6.62
N GLU A 55 17.88 13.85 -5.75
CA GLU A 55 18.29 12.79 -4.84
C GLU A 55 17.22 12.51 -3.78
N GLN A 56 16.63 13.56 -3.20
CA GLN A 56 15.52 13.42 -2.25
C GLN A 56 14.29 12.82 -2.92
N LEU A 57 13.96 13.26 -4.14
CA LEU A 57 12.85 12.70 -4.89
C LEU A 57 13.07 11.21 -5.20
N ALA A 58 14.26 10.83 -5.67
CA ALA A 58 14.61 9.44 -5.95
C ALA A 58 14.50 8.56 -4.69
N ARG A 59 14.97 9.04 -3.53
CA ARG A 59 14.80 8.32 -2.26
C ARG A 59 13.34 8.08 -1.89
N ASN A 60 12.48 9.08 -2.05
CA ASN A 60 11.04 8.94 -1.78
C ASN A 60 10.37 7.96 -2.75
N ILE A 61 10.77 7.98 -4.03
CA ILE A 61 10.32 7.01 -5.04
C ILE A 61 10.66 5.59 -4.60
N TYR A 62 11.94 5.30 -4.32
CA TYR A 62 12.37 3.96 -3.95
C TYR A 62 11.75 3.49 -2.63
N LYS A 63 11.63 4.37 -1.63
CA LYS A 63 10.94 4.04 -0.37
C LYS A 63 9.50 3.62 -0.63
N PHE A 64 8.76 4.38 -1.43
CA PHE A 64 7.36 4.07 -1.71
C PHE A 64 7.21 2.77 -2.50
N LEU A 65 8.01 2.58 -3.55
CA LEU A 65 7.96 1.38 -4.40
C LEU A 65 8.39 0.10 -3.64
N ALA A 66 9.30 0.21 -2.67
CA ALA A 66 9.70 -0.92 -1.84
C ALA A 66 8.67 -1.28 -0.76
N HIS A 67 7.84 -0.32 -0.33
CA HIS A 67 6.93 -0.50 0.80
C HIS A 67 5.48 -0.72 0.36
N VAL A 68 4.88 0.26 -0.30
CA VAL A 68 3.42 0.30 -0.53
C VAL A 68 2.91 -0.84 -1.41
N PRO A 69 3.58 -1.23 -2.52
CA PRO A 69 3.13 -2.36 -3.33
C PRO A 69 2.99 -3.67 -2.55
N ASN A 70 3.88 -3.94 -1.59
CA ASN A 70 3.82 -5.14 -0.76
C ASN A 70 2.57 -5.15 0.14
N HIS A 71 2.25 -4.00 0.76
CA HIS A 71 1.04 -3.85 1.57
C HIS A 71 -0.23 -4.01 0.73
N LEU A 72 -0.30 -3.37 -0.44
CA LEU A 72 -1.45 -3.48 -1.33
C LEU A 72 -1.62 -4.91 -1.88
N ALA A 73 -0.53 -5.60 -2.19
CA ALA A 73 -0.57 -6.99 -2.63
C ALA A 73 -1.09 -7.93 -1.54
N ALA A 74 -0.60 -7.78 -0.31
CA ALA A 74 -1.09 -8.52 0.85
C ALA A 74 -2.59 -8.27 1.07
N ALA A 75 -3.02 -7.00 1.07
CA ALA A 75 -4.42 -6.64 1.21
C ALA A 75 -5.29 -7.28 0.11
N LYS A 76 -4.91 -7.18 -1.17
CA LYS A 76 -5.64 -7.80 -2.31
C LYS A 76 -5.82 -9.30 -2.10
N LYS A 77 -4.74 -9.98 -1.67
CA LYS A 77 -4.76 -11.41 -1.39
C LYS A 77 -5.72 -11.76 -0.26
N LEU A 78 -5.69 -11.02 0.84
CA LEU A 78 -6.51 -11.25 2.03
C LEU A 78 -8.00 -11.08 1.76
N VAL A 79 -8.37 -10.07 0.97
CA VAL A 79 -9.79 -9.81 0.60
C VAL A 79 -10.31 -10.74 -0.50
N GLY A 80 -9.46 -11.59 -1.08
CA GLY A 80 -9.86 -12.58 -2.07
C GLY A 80 -10.13 -12.03 -3.47
N LEU A 81 -9.54 -10.88 -3.83
CA LEU A 81 -9.69 -10.24 -5.15
C LEU A 81 -8.79 -10.87 -6.25
N GLY A 82 -8.20 -12.04 -5.98
CA GLY A 82 -7.33 -12.75 -6.92
C GLY A 82 -5.85 -12.42 -6.80
N PRO A 83 -5.00 -13.01 -7.67
CA PRO A 83 -3.54 -12.81 -7.66
C PRO A 83 -3.14 -11.40 -8.11
N ILE A 84 -1.88 -11.04 -7.93
CA ILE A 84 -1.31 -9.87 -8.63
C ILE A 84 -1.20 -10.19 -10.12
N GLU A 85 -1.50 -9.19 -10.94
CA GLU A 85 -1.54 -9.32 -12.40
C GLU A 85 -0.56 -8.32 -13.00
N ASP A 86 0.22 -8.78 -13.97
CA ASP A 86 1.07 -7.92 -14.77
C ASP A 86 0.27 -7.24 -15.88
N ILE A 87 -0.53 -6.25 -15.49
CA ILE A 87 -1.44 -5.53 -16.40
C ILE A 87 -0.66 -4.81 -17.52
N PHE A 88 0.52 -4.28 -17.19
CA PHE A 88 1.34 -3.51 -18.12
C PHE A 88 2.36 -4.35 -18.91
N LYS A 89 2.45 -5.66 -18.62
CA LYS A 89 3.31 -6.61 -19.32
C LYS A 89 4.79 -6.21 -19.26
N ILE A 90 5.24 -5.81 -18.07
CA ILE A 90 6.62 -5.41 -17.81
C ILE A 90 7.42 -6.47 -17.04
N GLY A 91 6.84 -7.64 -16.79
CA GLY A 91 7.49 -8.74 -16.09
C GLY A 91 7.43 -8.63 -14.56
N VAL A 92 6.43 -7.97 -13.95
CA VAL A 92 6.40 -7.76 -12.47
C VAL A 92 6.28 -9.05 -11.64
N LEU A 93 6.03 -10.18 -12.29
CA LEU A 93 5.95 -11.51 -11.66
C LEU A 93 7.13 -12.41 -12.08
N GLU A 94 8.01 -11.92 -12.95
CA GLU A 94 9.21 -12.62 -13.35
C GLU A 94 10.23 -12.54 -12.21
N GLU A 95 11.01 -13.60 -12.03
CA GLU A 95 12.17 -13.54 -11.14
C GLU A 95 13.21 -12.63 -11.80
N ASP A 96 13.81 -11.72 -11.03
CA ASP A 96 14.94 -10.95 -11.52
C ASP A 96 16.05 -11.96 -11.89
N GLU A 97 16.38 -12.08 -13.18
CA GLU A 97 17.54 -12.85 -13.61
C GLU A 97 18.77 -12.27 -12.90
N ASP A 98 19.43 -13.10 -12.06
CA ASP A 98 20.59 -12.72 -11.25
C ASP A 98 21.53 -11.77 -12.02
N SER A 99 21.53 -10.49 -11.61
CA SER A 99 22.37 -9.43 -12.19
C SER A 99 23.81 -9.46 -11.67
#